data_AF-A0A7Y9YGT2-F1
#
_entry.id   AF-A0A7Y9YGT2-F1
#
_cell.length_a   1.000
_cell.length_b   1.000
_cell.length_c   1.000
_cell.angle_alpha   90.00
_cell.angle_beta   90.00
_cell.angle_gamma   90.00
#
_symmetry.space_group_name_H-M   'P 1'
#
loop_
_entity.id
_entity.type
_entity.pdbx_description
1 polymer ?
#
loop_
_entity_poly.entity_id
_entity_poly.type
_entity_poly.pdbx_seq_one_letter_code
_entity_poly.pdbx_strand_id
1 'polypeptide(L)' 'MMGTQMTGDLVQVWITVTDRDGSPRLESRWTTAELAAAAHATHAA' A
#
# COMPACT_ATOMS: atom_id res chain seq x y z
N MET A 1 -16.43 16.16 5.53
CA MET A 1 -15.74 15.01 4.88
C MET A 1 -15.39 14.04 6.00
N MET A 2 -16.17 12.97 6.18
CA MET A 2 -15.85 11.92 7.16
C MET A 2 -14.77 11.03 6.53
N GLY A 3 -13.53 11.20 6.96
CA GLY A 3 -12.47 10.24 6.64
C GLY A 3 -12.83 8.91 7.28
N THR A 4 -12.94 7.86 6.48
CA THR A 4 -13.18 6.50 6.96
C THR A 4 -12.18 6.17 8.06
N GLN A 5 -12.67 6.05 9.30
CA GLN A 5 -11.83 5.70 10.45
C GLN A 5 -11.48 4.21 10.33
N MET A 6 -10.24 3.91 9.93
CA MET A 6 -9.74 2.54 9.95
C MET A 6 -9.38 2.17 11.39
N THR A 7 -10.08 1.19 11.95
CA THR A 7 -9.89 0.70 13.32
C THR A 7 -9.05 -0.58 13.26
N GLY A 8 -7.72 -0.45 13.30
CA GLY A 8 -6.77 -1.58 13.28
C GLY A 8 -5.33 -1.09 13.34
N ASP A 9 -4.39 -1.98 13.70
CA ASP A 9 -2.96 -1.67 13.71
C ASP A 9 -2.49 -1.32 12.29
N LEU A 10 -2.04 -0.08 12.11
CA LEU A 10 -1.56 0.42 10.83
C LEU A 10 -0.10 0.00 10.62
N VAL A 11 0.17 -0.58 9.47
CA VAL A 11 1.52 -0.89 8.98
C VAL A 11 1.84 -0.02 7.78
N GLN A 12 3.11 0.34 7.63
CA GLN A 12 3.60 1.06 6.47
C GLN A 12 4.04 0.06 5.39
N VAL A 13 3.54 0.22 4.18
CA VAL A 13 3.96 -0.55 3.00
C VAL A 13 4.55 0.37 1.94
N TRP A 14 5.46 -0.17 1.12
CA TRP A 14 6.05 0.51 -0.01
C TRP A 14 5.52 -0.10 -1.30
N ILE A 15 4.98 0.74 -2.19
CA ILE A 15 4.47 0.31 -3.49
C ILE A 15 5.21 1.03 -4.61
N THR A 16 5.43 0.34 -5.73
CA THR A 16 5.91 0.97 -6.95
C THR A 16 4.73 1.56 -7.70
N VAL A 17 4.77 2.86 -7.98
CA VAL A 17 3.79 3.59 -8.78
C VAL A 17 4.49 4.07 -10.05
N THR A 18 3.82 3.94 -11.19
CA THR A 18 4.30 4.53 -12.44
C THR A 18 3.77 5.96 -12.54
N ASP A 19 4.66 6.93 -12.66
CA ASP A 19 4.28 8.32 -12.85
C ASP A 19 3.76 8.56 -14.28
N ARG A 20 3.22 9.75 -14.56
CA ARG A 20 2.62 10.09 -15.86
C ARG A 20 3.64 9.99 -17.00
N ASP A 21 4.91 10.24 -16.72
CA ASP A 21 6.02 10.12 -17.66
C ASP A 21 6.48 8.67 -17.91
N GLY A 22 5.89 7.70 -17.20
CA GLY A 22 6.27 6.29 -17.28
C GLY A 22 7.39 5.89 -16.31
N SER A 23 7.94 6.83 -15.53
CA SER A 23 9.02 6.55 -14.59
C SER A 23 8.49 5.82 -13.34
N PRO A 24 9.15 4.73 -12.89
CA PRO A 24 8.77 4.07 -11.64
C PRO A 24 9.22 4.91 -10.43
N ARG A 25 8.34 5.07 -9.44
CA ARG A 25 8.66 5.67 -8.13
C ARG A 25 8.11 4.84 -6.99
N LEU A 26 8.82 4.84 -5.87
CA LEU A 26 8.34 4.22 -4.63
C LEU A 26 7.45 5.20 -3.86
N GLU A 27 6.29 4.74 -3.41
CA GLU A 27 5.36 5.49 -2.57
C GLU A 27 5.08 4.68 -1.29
N SER A 28 5.20 5.33 -0.13
CA SER A 28 4.81 4.73 1.14
C SER A 28 3.34 4.96 1.42
N ARG A 29 2.62 3.93 1.87
CA ARG A 29 1.21 4.01 2.27
C ARG A 29 0.96 3.29 3.58
N TRP A 30 0.07 3.85 4.39
CA TRP A 30 -0.43 3.18 5.60
C TRP A 30 -1.62 2.30 5.24
N THR A 31 -1.64 1.08 5.76
CA THR A 31 -2.71 0.09 5.54
C THR A 31 -2.85 -0.79 6.79
N THR A 32 -3.88 -1.63 6.85
CA THR A 32 -3.98 -2.64 7.93
C THR A 32 -3.05 -3.82 7.64
N ALA A 33 -2.63 -4.52 8.70
CA ALA A 33 -1.74 -5.68 8.60
C ALA A 33 -2.32 -6.80 7.71
N GLU A 34 -3.62 -7.03 7.76
CA GLU A 34 -4.30 -8.05 6.95
C GLU A 34 -4.23 -7.74 5.46
N LEU A 35 -4.43 -6.47 5.09
CA LEU A 35 -4.33 -6.01 3.71
C LEU A 35 -2.88 -6.03 3.21
N ALA A 36 -1.92 -5.68 4.07
CA ALA A 36 -0.49 -5.79 3.74
C ALA A 36 -0.07 -7.24 3.47
N ALA A 37 -0.53 -8.18 4.27
CA ALA A 37 -0.25 -9.61 4.09
C ALA A 37 -0.83 -10.14 2.76
N ALA A 38 -2.04 -9.73 2.38
CA ALA A 38 -2.65 -10.10 1.10
C ALA A 38 -1.87 -9.53 -0.10
N ALA A 39 -1.37 -8.30 0.00
CA ALA A 39 -0.57 -7.67 -1.04
C ALA A 39 0.80 -8.37 -1.25
N HIS A 40 1.46 -8.77 -0.16
CA HIS A 40 2.74 -9.51 -0.24
C HIS A 40 2.60 -10.89 -0.87
N ALA A 41 1.44 -11.56 -0.72
CA ALA A 41 1.22 -12.89 -1.29
C ALA A 41 1.21 -12.92 -2.83
N THR A 42 1.10 -11.78 -3.52
CA THR A 42 0.97 -11.71 -4.99
C THR A 42 2.31 -11.58 -5.74
N HIS A 43 3.47 -11.58 -5.06
CA HIS A 43 4.78 -11.62 -5.72
C HIS A 43 5.43 -13.00 -5.62
N ALA A 44 4.77 -14.02 -6.17
CA ALA A 44 5.39 -15.32 -6.43
C ALA A 44 5.54 -15.50 -7.94
N ALA A 45 6.75 -15.21 -8.42
CA ALA A 45 7.38 -15.57 -9.70
C ALA A 45 6.71 -15.11 -11.01
#